data_AF-A0A3P8FWW3-F1
#
_entry.id   AF-A0A3P8FWW3-F1
#
_cell.length_a   1.000
_cell.length_b   1.000
_cell.length_c   1.000
_cell.angle_alpha   90.00
_cell.angle_beta   90.00
_cell.angle_gamma   90.00
#
_symmetry.space_group_name_H-M   'P 1'
#
loop_
_entity.id
_entity.type
_entity.pdbx_description
1 polymer ?
#
loop_
_entity_poly.entity_id
_entity_poly.type
_entity_poly.pdbx_seq_one_letter_code
_entity_poly.pdbx_strand_id
1 'polypeptide(L)'
;MHDFVIFSDLIDHISSRVASEGSDFWFTETCDRLIPEIFWKKVRGSNYSRLPCSNLVADTYLEGHDQFRGWFSASLLLSIALTGRAPFKNLVIHGFAADSCGRKMSKSLGNGITPKEIISSQNGCVDIMRRWACFSGLDPICHLGSKEINQNAASYKSLRNSLRFMTGNLYDFCPATQLNYNEKSNYSLSKLTLDMADNVSENNCNYFCLTALDKAVLYSLSTIISNSLNTYYPQFRYNTILAEIDQFLSYLSSVYITSVKDR
;
A
#
# COMPACT_ATOMS: atom_id res chain seq x y z
N MET A 1 4.55 -22.34 50.24
CA MET A 1 4.97 -22.35 48.83
C MET A 1 3.69 -22.61 48.05
N HIS A 2 3.23 -21.67 47.24
CA HIS A 2 2.02 -21.92 46.44
C HIS A 2 2.39 -22.83 45.28
N ASP A 3 1.80 -24.03 45.25
CA ASP A 3 1.98 -24.96 44.13
C ASP A 3 1.18 -24.45 42.93
N PHE A 4 1.86 -24.22 41.80
CA PHE A 4 1.23 -23.79 40.55
C PHE A 4 0.76 -25.02 39.75
N VAL A 5 -0.51 -25.02 39.34
CA VAL A 5 -1.11 -26.05 38.49
C VAL A 5 -1.11 -25.54 37.04
N ILE A 6 0.01 -25.69 36.34
CA ILE A 6 0.13 -25.31 34.92
C ILE A 6 0.76 -26.48 34.16
N PHE A 7 -0.08 -27.24 33.45
CA PHE A 7 0.31 -28.40 32.65
C PHE A 7 -0.15 -28.24 31.21
N SER A 8 0.59 -28.80 30.24
CA SER A 8 0.21 -28.76 28.82
C SER A 8 -1.22 -29.24 28.60
N ASP A 9 -1.56 -30.41 29.14
CA ASP A 9 -2.89 -31.01 29.01
C ASP A 9 -4.02 -30.10 29.58
N LEU A 10 -3.74 -29.31 30.62
CA LEU A 10 -4.70 -28.35 31.17
C LEU A 10 -4.83 -27.13 30.25
N ILE A 11 -3.72 -26.63 29.71
CA ILE A 11 -3.73 -25.55 28.72
C ILE A 11 -4.50 -25.98 27.47
N ASP A 12 -4.31 -27.21 27.00
CA ASP A 12 -5.01 -27.76 25.83
C ASP A 12 -6.52 -27.91 26.12
N HIS A 13 -6.88 -28.37 27.32
CA HIS A 13 -8.28 -28.44 27.76
C HIS A 13 -8.95 -27.06 27.76
N ILE A 14 -8.33 -26.08 28.43
CA ILE A 14 -8.85 -24.70 28.49
C ILE A 14 -8.91 -24.08 27.09
N SER A 15 -7.89 -24.31 26.27
CA SER A 15 -7.82 -23.80 24.90
C SER A 15 -8.92 -24.40 24.02
N SER A 16 -9.22 -25.70 24.16
CA SER A 16 -10.32 -26.37 23.48
C SER A 16 -11.67 -25.79 23.89
N ARG A 17 -11.86 -25.46 25.18
CA ARG A 17 -13.09 -24.81 25.65
C ARG A 17 -13.22 -23.41 25.08
N VAL A 18 -12.16 -22.60 25.13
CA VAL A 18 -12.16 -21.26 24.52
C VAL A 18 -12.52 -21.32 23.05
N ALA A 19 -12.03 -22.33 22.32
CA ALA A 19 -12.35 -22.53 20.90
C ALA A 19 -13.81 -22.93 20.66
N SER A 20 -14.45 -23.70 21.55
CA SER A 20 -15.82 -24.20 21.36
C SER A 20 -16.92 -23.26 21.85
N GLU A 21 -16.69 -22.55 22.95
CA GLU A 21 -17.73 -21.78 23.66
C GLU A 21 -17.32 -20.34 24.00
N GLY A 22 -16.11 -19.92 23.63
CA GLY A 22 -15.57 -18.59 23.96
C GLY A 22 -14.92 -18.53 25.36
N SER A 23 -14.51 -17.35 25.81
CA SER A 23 -13.80 -17.19 27.09
C SER A 23 -14.70 -16.99 28.31
N ASP A 24 -16.02 -16.88 28.12
CA ASP A 24 -16.95 -16.46 29.18
C ASP A 24 -17.07 -17.48 30.32
N PHE A 25 -16.87 -18.77 30.02
CA PHE A 25 -16.87 -19.83 31.03
C PHE A 25 -15.82 -19.58 32.13
N TRP A 26 -14.69 -18.94 31.79
CA TRP A 26 -13.62 -18.59 32.72
C TRP A 26 -14.10 -17.67 33.87
N PHE A 27 -15.09 -16.82 33.59
CA PHE A 27 -15.61 -15.84 34.54
C PHE A 27 -16.91 -16.29 35.23
N THR A 28 -17.57 -17.31 34.67
CA THR A 28 -18.93 -17.70 35.10
C THR A 28 -18.97 -19.05 35.80
N GLU A 29 -17.97 -19.92 35.59
CA GLU A 29 -17.92 -21.25 36.19
C GLU A 29 -17.04 -21.32 37.45
N THR A 30 -17.31 -22.33 38.28
CA THR A 30 -16.50 -22.63 39.47
C THR A 30 -15.19 -23.34 39.10
N CYS A 31 -14.18 -23.24 39.97
CA CYS A 31 -12.87 -23.87 39.76
C CYS A 31 -12.95 -25.38 39.49
N ASP A 32 -13.89 -26.09 40.11
CA ASP A 32 -14.08 -27.54 39.91
C ASP A 32 -14.58 -27.88 38.50
N ARG A 33 -15.27 -26.95 37.84
CA ARG A 33 -15.69 -27.08 36.43
C ARG A 33 -14.60 -26.61 35.45
N LEU A 34 -13.79 -25.63 35.85
CA LEU A 34 -12.66 -25.14 35.05
C LEU A 34 -11.49 -26.13 35.01
N ILE A 35 -11.22 -26.80 36.13
CA ILE A 35 -10.07 -27.69 36.31
C ILE A 35 -10.62 -29.07 36.74
N PRO A 36 -10.78 -30.01 35.79
CA PRO A 36 -11.19 -31.38 36.12
C PRO A 36 -10.29 -32.04 37.19
N GLU A 37 -10.86 -32.89 38.05
CA GLU A 37 -10.17 -33.59 39.15
C GLU A 37 -8.85 -34.27 38.75
N ILE A 38 -8.75 -34.71 37.49
CA ILE A 38 -7.54 -35.37 36.96
C ILE A 38 -6.30 -34.46 36.97
N PHE A 39 -6.48 -33.14 36.91
CA PHE A 39 -5.40 -32.16 36.94
C PHE A 39 -4.95 -31.80 38.35
N TRP A 40 -5.86 -31.85 39.33
CA TRP A 40 -5.54 -31.67 40.75
C TRP A 40 -4.61 -32.77 41.30
N LYS A 41 -4.67 -33.97 40.71
CA LYS A 41 -3.81 -35.11 41.07
C LYS A 41 -2.42 -35.09 40.38
N LYS A 42 -2.20 -34.20 39.40
CA LYS A 42 -0.99 -34.14 38.56
C LYS A 42 0.12 -33.22 39.11
N VAL A 43 0.05 -32.78 40.37
CA VAL A 43 1.08 -31.89 41.00
C VAL A 43 2.42 -32.61 41.15
N ARG A 44 3.18 -32.68 40.05
CA ARG A 44 4.63 -32.95 39.89
C ARG A 44 4.91 -33.15 38.40
N GLY A 45 5.38 -32.11 37.71
CA GLY A 45 5.87 -32.26 36.35
C GLY A 45 6.12 -30.95 35.62
N SER A 46 7.38 -30.68 35.31
CA SER A 46 7.83 -29.57 34.47
C SER A 46 7.96 -30.03 33.03
N ASN A 47 6.86 -30.02 32.27
CA ASN A 47 6.90 -30.25 30.83
C ASN A 47 6.11 -29.15 30.13
N TYR A 48 6.85 -28.20 29.53
CA TYR A 48 6.30 -27.20 28.63
C TYR A 48 6.44 -27.72 27.20
N SER A 49 5.36 -28.25 26.65
CA SER A 49 5.27 -28.52 25.21
C SER A 49 5.15 -27.19 24.47
N ARG A 50 5.91 -27.00 23.39
CA ARG A 50 5.62 -25.92 22.43
C ARG A 50 4.29 -26.24 21.74
N LEU A 51 3.35 -25.30 21.78
CA LEU A 51 2.08 -25.42 21.06
C LEU A 51 2.36 -25.65 19.56
N PRO A 52 1.60 -26.52 18.87
CA PRO A 52 1.74 -26.71 17.44
C PRO A 52 1.35 -25.43 16.70
N CYS A 53 2.33 -24.70 16.19
CA CYS A 53 2.11 -23.44 15.48
C CYS A 53 2.09 -23.65 13.97
N SER A 54 1.20 -22.89 13.31
CA SER A 54 1.22 -22.76 11.85
C SER A 54 2.58 -22.24 11.37
N ASN A 55 3.07 -22.75 10.23
CA ASN A 55 4.32 -22.29 9.62
C ASN A 55 4.21 -20.91 8.94
N LEU A 56 3.15 -20.16 9.20
CA LEU A 56 2.87 -18.89 8.52
C LEU A 56 3.78 -17.78 9.07
N VAL A 57 4.56 -17.20 8.18
CA VAL A 57 5.37 -16.00 8.43
C VAL A 57 4.85 -14.93 7.48
N ALA A 58 4.41 -13.78 8.02
CA ALA A 58 3.95 -12.68 7.19
C ALA A 58 5.10 -12.11 6.35
N ASP A 59 4.84 -11.71 5.10
CA ASP A 59 5.87 -11.04 4.32
C ASP A 59 6.23 -9.68 4.91
N THR A 60 5.25 -8.94 5.44
CA THR A 60 5.44 -7.59 5.98
C THR A 60 4.52 -7.32 7.16
N TYR A 61 5.08 -6.72 8.21
CA TYR A 61 4.34 -5.95 9.21
C TYR A 61 4.48 -4.46 8.91
N LEU A 62 3.38 -3.71 8.93
CA LEU A 62 3.36 -2.27 8.67
C LEU A 62 2.47 -1.57 9.68
N GLU A 63 3.07 -0.76 10.55
CA GLU A 63 2.37 0.04 11.56
C GLU A 63 3.16 1.32 11.89
N GLY A 64 2.57 2.17 12.74
CA GLY A 64 3.21 3.37 13.26
C GLY A 64 4.40 3.07 14.18
N HIS A 65 5.30 4.06 14.29
CA HIS A 65 6.49 3.97 15.14
C HIS A 65 6.19 3.65 16.63
N ASP A 66 5.02 3.99 17.15
CA ASP A 66 4.60 3.63 18.51
C ASP A 66 4.51 2.11 18.74
N GLN A 67 4.32 1.31 17.70
CA GLN A 67 4.14 -0.13 17.82
C GLN A 67 5.44 -0.90 18.11
N PHE A 68 6.61 -0.25 18.07
CA PHE A 68 7.87 -0.85 18.52
C PHE A 68 7.79 -1.39 19.94
N ARG A 69 7.20 -0.63 20.86
CA ARG A 69 7.02 -1.04 22.27
C ARG A 69 5.69 -1.74 22.51
N GLY A 70 4.85 -1.83 21.48
CA GLY A 70 3.55 -2.47 21.53
C GLY A 70 3.56 -3.76 20.73
N TRP A 71 2.75 -3.77 19.67
CA TRP A 71 2.43 -4.96 18.92
C TRP A 71 3.64 -5.67 18.29
N PHE A 72 4.64 -4.91 17.80
CA PHE A 72 5.85 -5.52 17.22
C PHE A 72 6.63 -6.33 18.24
N SER A 73 6.88 -5.77 19.43
CA SER A 73 7.59 -6.47 20.50
C SER A 73 6.82 -7.68 21.02
N ALA A 74 5.51 -7.52 21.26
CA ALA A 74 4.67 -8.59 21.77
C ALA A 74 4.58 -9.77 20.79
N SER A 75 4.33 -9.48 19.50
CA SER A 75 4.25 -10.50 18.45
C SER A 75 5.59 -11.20 18.23
N LEU A 76 6.69 -10.44 18.19
CA LEU A 76 8.03 -11.00 18.00
C LEU A 76 8.44 -11.94 19.15
N LEU A 77 8.30 -11.49 20.40
CA LEU A 77 8.64 -12.28 21.58
C LEU A 77 7.80 -13.56 21.66
N LEU A 78 6.49 -13.44 21.43
CA LEU A 78 5.60 -14.60 21.45
C LEU A 78 5.94 -15.60 20.34
N SER A 79 6.18 -15.12 19.12
CA SER A 79 6.54 -15.99 18.00
C SER A 79 7.88 -16.70 18.22
N ILE A 80 8.90 -16.01 18.73
CA ILE A 80 10.20 -16.63 19.04
C ILE A 80 10.04 -17.68 20.16
N ALA A 81 9.27 -17.37 21.21
CA ALA A 81 9.05 -18.31 22.31
C ALA A 81 8.35 -19.60 21.84
N LEU A 82 7.32 -19.47 21.00
CA LEU A 82 6.52 -20.60 20.53
C LEU A 82 7.16 -21.35 19.35
N THR A 83 7.79 -20.63 18.42
CA THR A 83 8.15 -21.15 17.09
C THR A 83 9.64 -21.01 16.74
N GLY A 84 10.41 -20.28 17.54
CA GLY A 84 11.84 -20.05 17.33
C GLY A 84 12.18 -19.12 16.16
N ARG A 85 11.20 -18.42 15.57
CA ARG A 85 11.39 -17.52 14.42
C ARG A 85 10.63 -16.21 14.59
N ALA A 86 10.99 -15.20 13.80
CA ALA A 86 10.21 -13.97 13.72
C ALA A 86 8.87 -14.20 12.99
N PRO A 87 7.78 -13.48 13.35
CA PRO A 87 6.47 -13.63 12.72
C PRO A 87 6.34 -12.90 11.37
N PHE A 88 7.36 -12.15 10.96
CA PHE A 88 7.40 -11.40 9.71
C PHE A 88 8.78 -11.44 9.05
N LYS A 89 8.83 -11.26 7.72
CA LYS A 89 10.08 -11.11 6.95
C LYS A 89 10.55 -9.65 6.90
N ASN A 90 9.62 -8.71 6.71
CA ASN A 90 9.90 -7.28 6.65
C ASN A 90 9.12 -6.52 7.72
N LEU A 91 9.73 -5.46 8.25
CA LEU A 91 9.09 -4.51 9.16
C LEU A 91 9.15 -3.12 8.54
N VAL A 92 7.99 -2.54 8.26
CA VAL A 92 7.85 -1.20 7.69
C VAL A 92 7.21 -0.30 8.74
N ILE A 93 7.86 0.84 9.00
CA ILE A 93 7.40 1.79 9.99
C ILE A 93 7.07 3.10 9.30
N HIS A 94 5.90 3.66 9.59
CA HIS A 94 5.55 5.02 9.21
C HIS A 94 5.51 5.93 10.44
N GLY A 95 5.65 7.24 10.19
CA GLY A 95 5.47 8.25 11.21
C GLY A 95 4.00 8.59 11.50
N PHE A 96 3.79 9.72 12.17
CA PHE A 96 2.46 10.18 12.58
C PHE A 96 1.93 11.24 11.64
N ALA A 97 0.62 11.21 11.40
CA ALA A 97 -0.08 12.35 10.84
C ALA A 97 -0.09 13.51 11.86
N ALA A 98 0.33 14.69 11.41
CA ALA A 98 0.34 15.93 12.18
C ALA A 98 -0.52 16.98 11.46
N ASP A 99 -0.92 18.03 12.19
CA ASP A 99 -1.62 19.15 11.55
C ASP A 99 -0.70 19.91 10.58
N SER A 100 -1.23 20.91 9.86
CA SER A 100 -0.47 21.72 8.91
C SER A 100 0.72 22.48 9.53
N CYS A 101 0.78 22.60 10.85
CA CYS A 101 1.85 23.23 11.60
C CYS A 101 2.85 22.20 12.18
N GLY A 102 2.69 20.91 11.88
CA GLY A 102 3.53 19.83 12.39
C GLY A 102 3.23 19.45 13.83
N ARG A 103 2.13 19.93 14.42
CA ARG A 103 1.75 19.59 15.79
C ARG A 103 0.96 18.29 15.80
N LYS A 104 1.16 17.50 16.86
CA LYS A 104 0.35 16.32 17.12
C LYS A 104 -1.13 16.69 17.16
N MET A 105 -1.95 15.93 16.43
CA MET A 105 -3.39 16.12 16.45
C MET A 105 -3.97 15.70 17.81
N SER A 106 -4.83 16.54 18.39
CA SER A 106 -5.52 16.25 19.64
C SER A 106 -6.91 16.91 19.68
N LYS A 107 -7.81 16.30 20.46
CA LYS A 107 -9.15 16.87 20.68
C LYS A 107 -9.08 18.22 21.40
N SER A 108 -8.15 18.39 22.35
CA SER A 108 -8.01 19.63 23.13
C SER A 108 -7.53 20.81 22.29
N LEU A 109 -6.70 20.57 21.28
CA LEU A 109 -6.25 21.60 20.35
C LEU A 109 -7.24 21.86 19.21
N GLY A 110 -8.25 20.99 19.02
CA GLY A 110 -9.22 21.09 17.94
C GLY A 110 -8.59 21.02 16.54
N ASN A 111 -7.36 20.52 16.43
CA ASN A 111 -6.58 20.46 15.19
C ASN A 111 -6.63 19.09 14.50
N GLY A 112 -7.48 18.18 14.98
CA GLY A 112 -7.69 16.88 14.38
C GLY A 112 -8.53 16.97 13.11
N ILE A 113 -8.14 16.21 12.09
CA ILE A 113 -8.93 16.01 10.87
C ILE A 113 -9.19 14.52 10.68
N THR A 114 -10.42 14.16 10.39
CA THR A 114 -10.81 12.76 10.17
C THR A 114 -10.70 12.38 8.69
N PRO A 115 -10.45 11.10 8.38
CA PRO A 115 -10.50 10.61 7.00
C PRO A 115 -11.82 10.93 6.29
N LYS A 116 -12.95 10.87 7.02
CA LYS A 116 -14.27 11.16 6.48
C LYS A 116 -14.41 12.62 6.04
N GLU A 117 -13.94 13.55 6.88
CA GLU A 117 -13.95 14.99 6.54
C GLU A 117 -13.15 15.28 5.29
N ILE A 118 -11.95 14.68 5.15
CA ILE A 118 -11.11 14.80 3.95
C ILE A 118 -11.86 14.31 2.72
N ILE A 119 -12.43 13.11 2.78
CA ILE A 119 -13.14 12.48 1.66
C ILE A 119 -14.38 13.28 1.27
N SER A 120 -15.11 13.83 2.25
CA SER A 120 -16.33 14.62 2.01
C SER A 120 -16.07 16.08 1.60
N SER A 121 -14.82 16.54 1.66
CA SER A 121 -14.49 17.92 1.28
C SER A 121 -14.76 18.17 -0.21
N GLN A 122 -14.99 19.44 -0.59
CA GLN A 122 -15.31 19.82 -1.98
C GLN A 122 -14.28 19.29 -3.00
N ASN A 123 -13.02 19.20 -2.60
CA ASN A 123 -11.92 18.71 -3.43
C ASN A 123 -11.50 17.29 -3.06
N GLY A 124 -12.20 16.61 -2.17
CA GLY A 124 -11.80 15.34 -1.59
C GLY A 124 -12.29 14.12 -2.35
N CYS A 125 -11.51 13.04 -2.26
CA CYS A 125 -11.94 11.68 -2.51
C CYS A 125 -10.93 10.72 -1.87
N VAL A 126 -11.23 9.42 -1.88
CA VAL A 126 -10.32 8.40 -1.33
C VAL A 126 -8.95 8.41 -2.00
N ASP A 127 -8.88 8.67 -3.31
CA ASP A 127 -7.61 8.64 -4.05
C ASP A 127 -6.70 9.83 -3.71
N ILE A 128 -7.27 10.95 -3.29
CA ILE A 128 -6.49 12.10 -2.82
C ILE A 128 -5.84 11.80 -1.47
N MET A 129 -6.55 11.09 -0.60
CA MET A 129 -5.98 10.60 0.67
C MET A 129 -4.89 9.54 0.43
N ARG A 130 -5.12 8.62 -0.51
CA ARG A 130 -4.10 7.64 -0.92
C ARG A 130 -2.86 8.32 -1.50
N ARG A 131 -3.05 9.31 -2.36
CA ARG A 131 -1.95 10.08 -2.93
C ARG A 131 -1.16 10.81 -1.84
N TRP A 132 -1.85 11.45 -0.89
CA TRP A 132 -1.19 12.06 0.26
C TRP A 132 -0.36 11.05 1.08
N ALA A 133 -0.93 9.88 1.40
CA ALA A 133 -0.23 8.84 2.15
C ALA A 133 0.99 8.26 1.40
N CYS A 134 0.90 8.10 0.09
CA CYS A 134 2.05 7.72 -0.73
C CYS A 134 3.11 8.82 -0.79
N PHE A 135 2.67 10.09 -0.88
CA PHE A 135 3.56 11.24 -0.96
C PHE A 135 4.33 11.47 0.34
N SER A 136 3.73 11.17 1.49
CA SER A 136 4.39 11.29 2.78
C SER A 136 5.56 10.33 2.96
N GLY A 137 5.74 9.34 2.07
CA GLY A 137 7.00 8.59 1.97
C GLY A 137 7.44 7.86 3.24
N LEU A 138 6.50 7.54 4.15
CA LEU A 138 6.76 7.00 5.48
C LEU A 138 7.55 7.95 6.40
N ASP A 139 7.52 9.25 6.12
CA ASP A 139 8.16 10.28 6.93
C ASP A 139 7.75 10.20 8.41
N PRO A 140 8.64 10.53 9.36
CA PRO A 140 8.32 10.50 10.79
C PRO A 140 7.15 11.42 11.18
N ILE A 141 6.95 12.49 10.43
CA ILE A 141 5.86 13.46 10.62
C ILE A 141 5.26 13.80 9.25
N CYS A 142 4.00 13.40 9.06
CA CYS A 142 3.26 13.60 7.82
C CYS A 142 2.25 14.74 8.03
N HIS A 143 2.52 15.91 7.46
CA HIS A 143 1.61 17.05 7.55
C HIS A 143 0.30 16.74 6.83
N LEU A 144 -0.82 16.96 7.51
CA LEU A 144 -2.16 16.70 7.01
C LEU A 144 -3.08 17.88 7.34
N GLY A 145 -3.28 18.73 6.35
CA GLY A 145 -4.22 19.84 6.42
C GLY A 145 -4.82 20.18 5.07
N SER A 146 -5.61 21.25 5.06
CA SER A 146 -6.29 21.71 3.85
C SER A 146 -5.31 22.05 2.71
N LYS A 147 -4.12 22.56 3.03
CA LYS A 147 -3.07 22.86 2.04
C LYS A 147 -2.60 21.60 1.33
N GLU A 148 -2.21 20.58 2.08
CA GLU A 148 -1.68 19.32 1.55
C GLU A 148 -2.76 18.58 0.77
N ILE A 149 -4.01 18.56 1.26
CA ILE A 149 -5.14 17.98 0.55
C ILE A 149 -5.41 18.72 -0.77
N ASN A 150 -5.43 20.06 -0.77
CA ASN A 150 -5.66 20.83 -1.98
C ASN A 150 -4.53 20.65 -3.01
N GLN A 151 -3.28 20.57 -2.57
CA GLN A 151 -2.13 20.27 -3.44
C GLN A 151 -2.28 18.87 -4.08
N ASN A 152 -2.55 17.85 -3.28
CA ASN A 152 -2.77 16.48 -3.78
C ASN A 152 -4.00 16.40 -4.71
N ALA A 153 -5.07 17.15 -4.40
CA ALA A 153 -6.26 17.24 -5.24
C ALA A 153 -5.96 17.88 -6.60
N ALA A 154 -5.14 18.93 -6.65
CA ALA A 154 -4.75 19.58 -7.89
C ALA A 154 -3.94 18.62 -8.79
N SER A 155 -2.92 17.95 -8.23
CA SER A 155 -2.14 16.96 -8.99
C SER A 155 -2.99 15.78 -9.45
N TYR A 156 -3.88 15.26 -8.59
CA TYR A 156 -4.83 14.20 -8.96
C TYR A 156 -5.76 14.62 -10.11
N LYS A 157 -6.33 15.83 -10.05
CA LYS A 157 -7.19 16.35 -11.13
C LYS A 157 -6.40 16.52 -12.43
N SER A 158 -5.16 17.00 -12.36
CA SER A 158 -4.26 17.10 -13.52
C SER A 158 -4.03 15.73 -14.15
N LEU A 159 -3.64 14.73 -13.36
CA LEU A 159 -3.46 13.35 -13.81
C LEU A 159 -4.72 12.80 -14.49
N ARG A 160 -5.86 12.89 -13.81
CA ARG A 160 -7.14 12.38 -14.29
C ARG A 160 -7.57 13.06 -15.59
N ASN A 161 -7.42 14.37 -15.70
CA ASN A 161 -7.80 15.12 -16.89
C ASN A 161 -6.89 14.80 -18.07
N SER A 162 -5.57 14.69 -17.84
CA SER A 162 -4.62 14.28 -18.88
C SER A 162 -4.91 12.88 -19.39
N LEU A 163 -5.13 11.92 -18.48
CA LEU A 163 -5.53 10.55 -18.87
C LEU A 163 -6.85 10.56 -19.63
N ARG A 164 -7.86 11.28 -19.15
CA ARG A 164 -9.16 11.39 -19.83
C ARG A 164 -9.02 11.97 -21.23
N PHE A 165 -8.22 13.03 -21.40
CA PHE A 165 -7.94 13.62 -22.70
C PHE A 165 -7.26 12.62 -23.63
N MET A 166 -6.19 11.96 -23.17
CA MET A 166 -5.50 10.93 -23.96
C MET A 166 -6.45 9.80 -24.37
N THR A 167 -7.23 9.24 -23.44
CA THR A 167 -8.21 8.19 -23.77
C THR A 167 -9.32 8.68 -24.69
N GLY A 168 -9.70 9.96 -24.60
CA GLY A 168 -10.69 10.56 -25.49
C GLY A 168 -10.21 10.68 -26.92
N ASN A 169 -8.89 10.88 -27.13
CA ASN A 169 -8.25 10.87 -28.45
C ASN A 169 -8.09 9.46 -29.03
N LEU A 170 -8.46 8.40 -28.29
CA LEU A 170 -8.43 7.00 -28.74
C LEU A 170 -9.83 6.47 -29.11
N TYR A 171 -10.82 7.35 -29.32
CA TYR A 171 -12.22 6.95 -29.52
C TYR A 171 -12.46 6.09 -30.78
N ASP A 172 -11.60 6.23 -31.78
CA ASP A 172 -11.60 5.50 -33.06
C ASP A 172 -10.41 4.54 -33.20
N PHE A 173 -9.62 4.39 -32.13
CA PHE A 173 -8.51 3.45 -32.08
C PHE A 173 -8.99 2.03 -31.76
N CYS A 174 -8.71 1.10 -32.66
CA CYS A 174 -8.91 -0.34 -32.53
C CYS A 174 -7.56 -1.06 -32.35
N PRO A 175 -7.21 -1.47 -31.11
CA PRO A 175 -5.94 -2.15 -30.83
C PRO A 175 -5.71 -3.41 -31.70
N ALA A 176 -6.77 -4.20 -31.95
CA ALA A 176 -6.67 -5.48 -32.65
C ALA A 176 -6.24 -5.35 -34.12
N THR A 177 -6.54 -4.22 -34.76
CA THR A 177 -6.22 -3.98 -36.18
C THR A 177 -5.06 -3.02 -36.37
N GLN A 178 -4.83 -2.11 -35.42
CA GLN A 178 -3.82 -1.04 -35.54
C GLN A 178 -2.55 -1.30 -34.73
N LEU A 179 -2.57 -2.22 -33.76
CA LEU A 179 -1.34 -2.76 -33.17
C LEU A 179 -1.00 -4.06 -33.91
N ASN A 180 -0.34 -3.94 -35.06
CA ASN A 180 0.26 -5.10 -35.73
C ASN A 180 1.34 -5.68 -34.80
N TYR A 181 0.96 -6.70 -34.02
CA TYR A 181 1.78 -7.34 -32.99
C TYR A 181 2.81 -8.31 -33.59
N ASN A 182 3.50 -7.91 -34.66
CA ASN A 182 4.36 -8.82 -35.42
C ASN A 182 5.86 -8.56 -35.32
N GLU A 183 6.33 -7.60 -34.52
CA GLU A 183 7.76 -7.55 -34.21
C GLU A 183 7.99 -7.31 -32.72
N LYS A 184 8.86 -8.13 -32.14
CA LYS A 184 9.66 -7.83 -30.94
C LYS A 184 10.56 -6.62 -31.20
N SER A 185 9.96 -5.48 -31.53
CA SER A 185 10.66 -4.24 -31.73
C SER A 185 10.94 -3.69 -30.34
N ASN A 186 12.21 -3.81 -29.93
CA ASN A 186 12.78 -3.03 -28.85
C ASN A 186 12.65 -1.54 -29.24
N TYR A 187 11.49 -0.94 -29.02
CA TYR A 187 11.33 0.50 -29.10
C TYR A 187 12.18 1.08 -27.98
N SER A 188 13.31 1.69 -28.31
CA SER A 188 14.04 2.56 -27.40
C SER A 188 13.52 3.98 -27.56
N LEU A 189 13.64 4.80 -26.52
CA LEU A 189 13.31 6.23 -26.59
C LEU A 189 14.00 6.90 -27.79
N SER A 190 15.26 6.54 -28.06
CA SER A 190 16.02 7.04 -29.21
C SER A 190 15.42 6.68 -30.58
N LYS A 191 14.88 5.47 -30.75
CA LYS A 191 14.24 5.06 -32.00
C LYS A 191 12.92 5.78 -32.21
N LEU A 192 12.15 5.99 -31.14
CA LEU A 192 10.92 6.77 -31.16
C LEU A 192 11.16 8.26 -31.45
N THR A 193 12.26 8.83 -30.95
CA THR A 193 12.67 10.20 -31.26
C THR A 193 13.07 10.37 -32.73
N LEU A 194 13.73 9.38 -33.33
CA LEU A 194 14.07 9.38 -34.76
C LEU A 194 12.81 9.25 -35.63
N ASP A 195 11.92 8.31 -35.31
CA ASP A 195 10.63 8.18 -36.00
C ASP A 195 9.81 9.48 -35.92
N MET A 196 9.87 10.21 -34.80
CA MET A 196 9.23 11.54 -34.69
C MET A 196 9.84 12.58 -35.63
N ALA A 197 11.16 12.57 -35.80
CA ALA A 197 11.85 13.50 -36.69
C ALA A 197 11.55 13.19 -38.17
N ASP A 198 11.47 11.91 -38.52
CA ASP A 198 11.24 11.47 -39.90
C ASP A 198 9.78 11.69 -40.34
N ASN A 199 8.80 11.47 -39.45
CA ASN A 199 7.38 11.69 -39.75
C ASN A 199 6.98 13.18 -39.90
N VAL A 200 7.85 14.14 -39.58
CA VAL A 200 7.63 15.57 -39.91
C VAL A 200 7.88 15.85 -41.40
N SER A 201 8.58 14.95 -42.11
CA SER A 201 8.98 15.14 -43.51
C SER A 201 8.04 14.52 -44.54
N GLU A 202 7.19 13.54 -44.16
CA GLU A 202 6.28 12.86 -45.09
C GLU A 202 4.81 13.04 -44.68
N ASN A 203 4.14 13.97 -45.35
CA ASN A 203 2.73 14.34 -45.12
C ASN A 203 1.71 13.34 -45.70
N ASN A 204 2.05 12.06 -45.79
CA ASN A 204 1.21 11.06 -46.44
C ASN A 204 1.10 9.81 -45.57
N CYS A 205 -0.09 9.56 -45.00
CA CYS A 205 -0.71 8.23 -44.98
C CYS A 205 -2.14 8.28 -44.42
N ASN A 206 -3.11 7.92 -45.25
CA ASN A 206 -4.55 7.79 -44.96
C ASN A 206 -4.91 6.53 -44.13
N TYR A 207 -4.19 6.26 -43.05
CA TYR A 207 -4.64 5.31 -42.03
C TYR A 207 -4.40 5.90 -40.64
N PHE A 208 -5.45 5.96 -39.82
CA PHE A 208 -5.42 6.35 -38.41
C PHE A 208 -4.49 5.40 -37.62
N CYS A 209 -3.18 5.60 -37.68
CA CYS A 209 -2.19 4.83 -36.91
C CYS A 209 -1.68 5.71 -35.76
N LEU A 210 -1.26 5.10 -34.65
CA LEU A 210 -0.64 5.83 -33.53
C LEU A 210 0.52 6.68 -34.06
N THR A 211 0.49 7.96 -33.75
CA THR A 211 1.54 8.87 -34.22
C THR A 211 2.81 8.66 -33.41
N ALA A 212 3.95 9.11 -33.92
CA ALA A 212 5.23 8.92 -33.24
C ALA A 212 5.21 9.52 -31.81
N LEU A 213 4.50 10.63 -31.62
CA LEU A 213 4.23 11.22 -30.31
C LEU A 213 3.44 10.28 -29.39
N ASP A 214 2.35 9.69 -29.88
CA ASP A 214 1.53 8.74 -29.09
C ASP A 214 2.36 7.52 -28.66
N LYS A 215 3.18 6.99 -29.58
CA LYS A 215 4.08 5.87 -29.28
C LYS A 215 5.10 6.22 -28.18
N ALA A 216 5.66 7.43 -28.17
CA ALA A 216 6.59 7.84 -27.11
C ALA A 216 5.93 8.10 -25.77
N VAL A 217 4.71 8.64 -25.76
CA VAL A 217 3.91 8.76 -24.54
C VAL A 217 3.63 7.38 -23.96
N LEU A 218 3.20 6.41 -24.79
CA LEU A 218 2.95 5.03 -24.35
C LEU A 218 4.21 4.34 -23.84
N TYR A 219 5.36 4.54 -24.51
CA TYR A 219 6.64 4.01 -24.04
C TYR A 219 7.06 4.59 -22.68
N SER A 220 6.92 5.91 -22.51
CA SER A 220 7.24 6.59 -21.26
C SER A 220 6.34 6.09 -20.11
N LEU A 221 5.04 5.96 -20.38
CA LEU A 221 4.09 5.42 -19.42
C LEU A 221 4.40 3.95 -19.05
N SER A 222 4.71 3.11 -20.05
CA SER A 222 5.11 1.71 -19.83
C SER A 222 6.36 1.60 -18.97
N THR A 223 7.33 2.49 -19.18
CA THR A 223 8.56 2.57 -18.39
C THR A 223 8.24 2.92 -16.93
N ILE A 224 7.42 3.94 -16.69
CA ILE A 224 7.00 4.35 -15.34
C ILE A 224 6.26 3.21 -14.64
N ILE A 225 5.33 2.53 -15.32
CA ILE A 225 4.59 1.39 -14.76
C ILE A 225 5.56 0.25 -14.40
N SER A 226 6.47 -0.08 -15.31
CA SER A 226 7.46 -1.15 -15.11
C SER A 226 8.39 -0.84 -13.94
N ASN A 227 8.91 0.38 -13.84
CA ASN A 227 9.76 0.82 -12.73
C ASN A 227 8.96 0.84 -11.41
N SER A 228 7.71 1.28 -11.45
CA SER A 228 6.83 1.30 -10.29
C SER A 228 6.61 -0.10 -9.73
N LEU A 229 6.26 -1.08 -10.57
CA LEU A 229 5.95 -2.44 -10.15
C LEU A 229 7.20 -3.24 -9.75
N ASN A 230 8.29 -3.12 -10.50
CA ASN A 230 9.45 -4.00 -10.34
C ASN A 230 10.52 -3.41 -9.42
N THR A 231 10.59 -2.09 -9.26
CA THR A 231 11.68 -1.42 -8.53
C THR A 231 11.17 -0.67 -7.31
N TYR A 232 10.18 0.21 -7.48
CA TYR A 232 9.81 1.15 -6.41
C TYR A 232 8.82 0.57 -5.41
N TYR A 233 7.77 -0.10 -5.86
CA TYR A 233 6.73 -0.65 -5.00
C TYR A 233 7.25 -1.75 -4.05
N PRO A 234 8.06 -2.73 -4.51
CA PRO A 234 8.62 -3.75 -3.62
C PRO A 234 9.56 -3.19 -2.54
N GLN A 235 10.10 -1.99 -2.76
CA GLN A 235 11.00 -1.29 -1.85
C GLN A 235 10.29 -0.17 -1.06
N PHE A 236 8.96 -0.11 -1.10
CA PHE A 236 8.15 0.90 -0.40
C PHE A 236 8.47 2.36 -0.80
N ARG A 237 9.03 2.58 -1.99
CA ARG A 237 9.41 3.91 -2.51
C ARG A 237 8.24 4.64 -3.17
N TYR A 238 7.13 4.78 -2.44
CA TYR A 238 5.87 5.32 -2.97
C TYR A 238 5.96 6.79 -3.40
N ASN A 239 6.75 7.59 -2.69
CA ASN A 239 7.01 8.99 -3.05
C ASN A 239 7.73 9.11 -4.41
N THR A 240 8.63 8.17 -4.73
CA THR A 240 9.36 8.13 -6.01
C THR A 240 8.38 7.85 -7.15
N ILE A 241 7.44 6.93 -6.95
CA ILE A 241 6.39 6.64 -7.94
C ILE A 241 5.58 7.91 -8.26
N LEU A 242 5.15 8.63 -7.22
CA LEU A 242 4.41 9.88 -7.42
C LEU A 242 5.24 10.98 -8.10
N ALA A 243 6.53 11.08 -7.75
CA ALA A 243 7.43 12.03 -8.40
C ALA A 243 7.59 11.76 -9.90
N GLU A 244 7.74 10.49 -10.30
CA GLU A 244 7.80 10.14 -11.73
C GLU A 244 6.49 10.42 -12.47
N ILE A 245 5.34 10.15 -11.84
CA ILE A 245 4.03 10.50 -12.40
C ILE A 245 3.90 12.01 -12.58
N ASP A 246 4.27 12.82 -11.58
CA ASP A 246 4.20 14.28 -11.66
C ASP A 246 5.16 14.84 -12.72
N GLN A 247 6.35 14.27 -12.86
CA GLN A 247 7.30 14.62 -13.91
C GLN A 247 6.76 14.28 -15.31
N PHE A 248 6.14 13.10 -15.46
CA PHE A 248 5.49 12.69 -16.70
C PHE A 248 4.35 13.62 -17.10
N LEU A 249 3.51 14.02 -16.15
CA LEU A 249 2.43 14.98 -16.41
C LEU A 249 2.96 16.36 -16.83
N SER A 250 4.06 16.80 -16.21
CA SER A 250 4.71 18.06 -16.57
C SER A 250 5.20 18.01 -18.02
N TYR A 251 5.82 16.91 -18.44
CA TYR A 251 6.27 16.68 -19.81
C TYR A 251 5.12 16.60 -20.83
N LEU A 252 4.03 15.91 -20.49
CA LEU A 252 2.84 15.85 -21.36
C LEU A 252 2.20 17.22 -21.58
N SER A 253 2.09 18.03 -20.54
CA SER A 253 1.40 19.31 -20.60
C SER A 253 2.06 20.31 -21.56
N SER A 254 3.38 20.25 -21.75
CA SER A 254 4.12 21.19 -22.59
C SER A 254 4.10 20.81 -24.07
N VAL A 255 4.26 19.52 -24.40
CA VAL A 255 4.44 19.06 -25.79
C VAL A 255 3.16 18.45 -26.35
N TYR A 256 2.53 17.52 -25.61
CA TYR A 256 1.45 16.70 -26.16
C TYR A 256 0.16 17.49 -26.39
N ILE A 257 -0.26 18.29 -25.40
CA ILE A 257 -1.51 19.06 -25.51
C ILE A 257 -1.43 20.03 -26.68
N THR A 258 -0.28 20.69 -26.88
CA THR A 258 -0.07 21.63 -27.99
C THR A 258 -0.10 20.92 -29.35
N SER A 259 0.47 19.73 -29.46
CA SER A 259 0.56 18.99 -30.72
C SER A 259 -0.70 18.21 -31.11
N VAL A 260 -1.58 17.88 -30.16
CA VAL A 260 -2.75 17.02 -30.38
C VAL A 260 -4.07 17.79 -30.35
N LYS A 261 -4.13 18.99 -29.77
CA LYS A 261 -5.37 19.77 -29.65
C LYS A 261 -6.03 20.12 -30.99
N ASP A 262 -5.27 20.16 -32.08
CA ASP A 262 -5.74 20.53 -33.42
C ASP A 262 -5.88 19.33 -34.37
N ARG A 263 -5.85 18.09 -33.85
CA ARG A 263 -6.22 16.87 -34.59
C ARG A 263 -7.71 16.58 -34.43
#